data_AF-W4SHP3-F1
#
_entry.id   AF-W4SHP3-F1
#
_cell.length_a   1.000
_cell.length_b   1.000
_cell.length_c   1.000
_cell.angle_alpha   90.00
_cell.angle_beta   90.00
_cell.angle_gamma   90.00
#
_symmetry.space_group_name_H-M   'P 1'
#
loop_
_entity.id
_entity.type
_entity.pdbx_description
1 polymer ?
#
loop_
_entity_poly.entity_id
_entity_poly.type
_entity_poly.pdbx_seq_one_letter_code
_entity_poly.pdbx_strand_id
1 'polypeptide(L)'
;MTVTCEMDALGRAPDIGRERGLLGRALVTAGVITDEQLRSALALQQRWNSRLGDVILAQRGVPAQRFYAIVAAHFGLEFIDLVQQPPDPELLTPGDLESYAQRLLLPWRREDGVLVLAVADPDPAVFAWARAHYGEDVRFVGTAKFDIIWSLQRYADEQLTDNALNLLASHAPTYSARQVVTRGQKFTLWAIAAVMVIAMVLFPVPALITVNVLVALGFLATFGLKLLLVWF
;
A
#
# COMPACT_ATOMS: atom_id res chain seq x y z
N MET A 1 -37.84 13.04 -28.90
CA MET A 1 -37.61 13.08 -27.45
C MET A 1 -37.05 11.73 -27.03
N THR A 2 -35.78 11.41 -27.34
CA THR A 2 -34.55 11.77 -26.59
C THR A 2 -34.63 11.31 -25.14
N VAL A 3 -34.01 10.15 -24.85
CA VAL A 3 -33.09 9.81 -23.74
C VAL A 3 -33.08 8.28 -23.60
N THR A 4 -32.37 7.58 -24.50
CA THR A 4 -31.97 6.17 -24.28
C THR A 4 -30.58 5.86 -24.80
N CYS A 5 -29.90 6.80 -25.46
CA CYS A 5 -28.59 6.58 -26.06
C CYS A 5 -27.41 6.85 -25.10
N GLU A 6 -27.67 7.30 -23.87
CA GLU A 6 -26.63 7.76 -22.94
C GLU A 6 -26.33 6.78 -21.80
N MET A 7 -27.11 5.70 -21.64
CA MET A 7 -26.90 4.69 -20.59
C MET A 7 -26.18 3.41 -21.06
N ASP A 8 -26.00 3.20 -22.37
CA ASP A 8 -25.31 2.02 -22.93
C ASP A 8 -23.78 2.23 -23.04
N ALA A 9 -23.28 3.40 -22.61
CA ALA A 9 -21.86 3.77 -22.68
C ALA A 9 -21.03 3.31 -21.47
N LEU A 10 -21.64 2.75 -20.43
CA LEU A 10 -20.96 2.34 -19.19
C LEU A 10 -21.12 0.82 -18.95
N GLY A 11 -20.11 0.05 -19.37
CA GLY A 11 -19.71 -1.15 -18.61
C GLY A 11 -20.28 -2.52 -19.02
N ARG A 12 -20.68 -2.76 -20.28
CA ARG A 12 -20.82 -4.15 -20.76
C ARG A 12 -19.42 -4.72 -21.03
N ALA A 13 -19.13 -5.93 -20.54
CA ALA A 13 -17.84 -6.58 -20.74
C ALA A 13 -17.53 -6.70 -22.25
N PRO A 14 -16.41 -6.16 -22.74
CA PRO A 14 -16.04 -6.20 -24.15
C PRO A 14 -15.58 -7.61 -24.60
N ASP A 15 -15.44 -7.87 -25.90
CA ASP A 15 -14.97 -9.16 -26.44
C ASP A 15 -13.43 -9.24 -26.42
N ILE A 16 -12.90 -9.66 -25.27
CA ILE A 16 -11.51 -9.40 -24.83
C ILE A 16 -10.46 -10.23 -25.59
N GLY A 17 -10.84 -11.36 -26.19
CA GLY A 17 -9.89 -12.30 -26.81
C GLY A 17 -9.21 -11.76 -28.05
N ARG A 18 -9.94 -11.05 -28.91
CA ARG A 18 -9.40 -10.35 -30.09
C ARG A 18 -8.80 -9.00 -29.75
N GLU A 19 -9.39 -8.30 -28.78
CA GLU A 19 -9.00 -6.95 -28.41
C GLU A 19 -7.58 -6.88 -27.85
N ARG A 20 -7.13 -7.87 -27.07
CA ARG A 20 -5.75 -7.87 -26.51
C ARG A 20 -4.65 -7.85 -27.57
N GLY A 21 -4.83 -8.61 -28.66
CA GLY A 21 -3.86 -8.64 -29.76
C GLY A 21 -3.82 -7.32 -30.55
N LEU A 22 -4.88 -6.51 -30.47
CA LEU A 22 -5.01 -5.25 -31.19
C LEU A 22 -4.61 -4.03 -30.36
N LEU A 23 -4.44 -4.17 -29.04
CA LEU A 23 -4.08 -3.06 -28.15
C LEU A 23 -2.77 -2.37 -28.55
N GLY A 24 -1.75 -3.14 -28.94
CA GLY A 24 -0.49 -2.58 -29.42
C GLY A 24 -0.67 -1.68 -30.66
N ARG A 25 -1.53 -2.11 -31.60
CA ARG A 25 -1.88 -1.30 -32.77
C ARG A 25 -2.72 -0.08 -32.39
N ALA A 26 -3.67 -0.22 -31.48
CA ALA A 26 -4.47 0.90 -30.98
C ALA A 26 -3.58 2.01 -30.37
N LEU A 27 -2.55 1.62 -29.61
CA LEU A 27 -1.57 2.56 -29.04
C LEU A 27 -0.73 3.27 -30.11
N VAL A 28 -0.37 2.57 -31.20
CA VAL A 28 0.32 3.17 -32.35
C VAL A 28 -0.59 4.12 -33.11
N THR A 29 -1.83 3.70 -33.42
CA THR A 29 -2.82 4.52 -34.13
C THR A 29 -3.17 5.78 -33.36
N ALA A 30 -3.24 5.71 -32.02
CA ALA A 30 -3.47 6.85 -31.15
C ALA A 30 -2.23 7.76 -31.00
N GLY A 31 -1.08 7.39 -31.57
CA GLY A 31 0.18 8.14 -31.47
C GLY A 31 0.78 8.16 -30.07
N VAL A 32 0.40 7.21 -29.21
CA VAL A 32 0.97 7.07 -27.85
C VAL A 32 2.36 6.45 -27.90
N ILE A 33 2.56 5.52 -28.84
CA ILE A 33 3.85 4.88 -29.13
C ILE A 33 4.09 4.86 -30.65
N THR A 34 5.35 4.77 -31.06
CA THR A 34 5.71 4.51 -32.45
C THR A 34 5.75 3.01 -32.75
N ASP A 35 5.70 2.63 -34.03
CA ASP A 35 5.93 1.23 -34.44
C ASP A 35 7.29 0.70 -33.97
N GLU A 36 8.31 1.56 -33.92
CA GLU A 36 9.63 1.16 -33.41
C GLU A 36 9.58 0.84 -31.91
N GLN A 37 8.91 1.69 -31.12
CA GLN A 37 8.71 1.46 -29.69
C GLN A 37 7.85 0.22 -29.41
N LEU A 38 6.86 -0.07 -30.25
CA LEU A 38 6.06 -1.28 -30.13
C LEU A 38 6.92 -2.53 -30.40
N ARG A 39 7.75 -2.51 -31.45
CA ARG A 39 8.66 -3.62 -31.76
C ARG A 39 9.70 -3.84 -30.66
N SER A 40 10.30 -2.77 -30.14
CA SER A 40 11.25 -2.88 -29.02
C SER A 40 10.56 -3.42 -27.75
N ALA A 41 9.35 -2.96 -27.45
CA ALA A 41 8.57 -3.42 -26.31
C ALA A 41 8.23 -4.91 -26.39
N LEU A 42 7.82 -5.42 -27.56
CA LEU A 42 7.53 -6.85 -27.75
C LEU A 42 8.78 -7.72 -27.58
N ALA A 43 9.94 -7.27 -28.06
CA ALA A 43 11.20 -7.99 -27.86
C ALA A 43 11.61 -8.05 -26.38
N LEU A 44 11.45 -6.93 -25.65
CA LEU A 44 11.72 -6.87 -24.22
C LEU A 44 10.71 -7.67 -23.40
N GLN A 45 9.43 -7.67 -23.79
CA GLN A 45 8.37 -8.46 -23.15
C GLN A 45 8.73 -9.94 -23.11
N GLN A 46 9.19 -10.50 -24.24
CA GLN A 46 9.61 -11.90 -24.32
C GLN A 46 10.86 -12.17 -23.47
N ARG A 47 11.83 -11.25 -23.48
CA ARG A 47 13.07 -11.39 -22.72
C ARG A 47 12.87 -11.29 -21.20
N TRP A 48 11.96 -10.43 -20.75
CA TRP A 48 11.70 -10.15 -19.33
C TRP A 48 10.51 -10.93 -18.77
N ASN A 49 9.82 -11.73 -19.59
CA ASN A 49 8.60 -12.44 -19.22
C ASN A 49 7.59 -11.53 -18.49
N SER A 50 7.41 -10.31 -19.00
CA SER A 50 6.62 -9.24 -18.38
C SER A 50 5.37 -8.92 -19.20
N ARG A 51 4.46 -8.09 -18.69
CA ARG A 51 3.31 -7.61 -19.46
C ARG A 51 3.75 -6.51 -20.44
N LEU A 52 3.18 -6.48 -21.64
CA LEU A 52 3.53 -5.48 -22.66
C LEU A 52 3.31 -4.04 -22.16
N GLY A 53 2.21 -3.79 -21.45
CA GLY A 53 1.92 -2.47 -20.89
C GLY A 53 2.97 -2.00 -19.87
N ASP A 54 3.40 -2.89 -18.96
CA ASP A 54 4.46 -2.57 -18.00
C ASP A 54 5.79 -2.25 -18.72
N VAL A 55 6.11 -2.97 -19.79
CA VAL A 55 7.32 -2.73 -20.60
C VAL A 55 7.24 -1.41 -21.38
N ILE A 56 6.07 -1.04 -21.89
CA ILE A 56 5.84 0.24 -22.57
C ILE A 56 5.98 1.40 -21.59
N LEU A 57 5.37 1.29 -20.40
CA LEU A 57 5.43 2.32 -19.37
C LEU A 57 6.84 2.47 -18.76
N ALA A 58 7.60 1.37 -18.68
CA ALA A 58 9.00 1.39 -18.23
C ALA A 58 9.94 2.06 -19.25
N GLN A 59 9.61 1.98 -20.54
CA GLN A 59 10.32 2.71 -21.58
C GLN A 59 9.93 4.19 -21.50
N ARG A 60 10.87 5.03 -21.07
CA ARG A 60 10.67 6.49 -20.97
C ARG A 60 10.06 7.04 -22.25
N GLY A 61 9.09 7.96 -22.14
CA GLY A 61 8.51 8.67 -23.28
C GLY A 61 7.00 8.52 -23.44
N VAL A 62 6.34 7.66 -22.65
CA VAL A 62 4.89 7.50 -22.66
C VAL A 62 4.29 7.98 -21.33
N PRO A 63 3.43 9.02 -21.32
CA PRO A 63 2.73 9.41 -20.10
C PRO A 63 1.68 8.35 -19.73
N ALA A 64 1.72 7.88 -18.48
CA ALA A 64 0.88 6.78 -18.01
C ALA A 64 -0.62 7.06 -18.21
N GLN A 65 -1.08 8.29 -17.91
CA GLN A 65 -2.47 8.68 -18.13
C GLN A 65 -2.91 8.50 -19.58
N ARG A 66 -2.09 8.89 -20.58
CA ARG A 66 -2.47 8.67 -21.99
C ARG A 66 -2.49 7.19 -22.35
N PHE A 67 -1.54 6.41 -21.84
CA PHE A 67 -1.52 4.97 -22.06
C PHE A 67 -2.81 4.32 -21.54
N TYR A 68 -3.15 4.54 -20.27
CA TYR A 68 -4.34 3.95 -19.66
C TYR A 68 -5.65 4.50 -20.23
N ALA A 69 -5.69 5.75 -20.69
CA ALA A 69 -6.85 6.29 -21.39
C ALA A 69 -7.12 5.55 -22.71
N ILE A 70 -6.09 5.22 -23.48
CA ILE A 70 -6.25 4.42 -24.70
C ILE A 70 -6.60 2.96 -24.38
N VAL A 71 -6.02 2.39 -23.32
CA VAL A 71 -6.41 1.05 -22.83
C VAL A 71 -7.89 1.03 -22.47
N ALA A 72 -8.37 1.98 -21.69
CA ALA A 72 -9.77 2.09 -21.30
C ALA A 72 -10.68 2.23 -22.53
N ALA A 73 -10.37 3.17 -23.43
CA ALA A 73 -11.14 3.39 -24.65
C ALA A 73 -11.18 2.15 -25.56
N HIS A 74 -10.08 1.42 -25.66
CA HIS A 74 -9.99 0.18 -26.43
C HIS A 74 -10.94 -0.91 -25.90
N PHE A 75 -11.19 -0.91 -24.59
CA PHE A 75 -12.13 -1.81 -23.91
C PHE A 75 -13.53 -1.19 -23.71
N GLY A 76 -13.82 -0.03 -24.33
CA GLY A 76 -15.11 0.64 -24.18
C GLY A 76 -15.40 1.16 -22.77
N LEU A 77 -14.35 1.45 -21.99
CA LEU A 77 -14.45 1.98 -20.63
C LEU A 77 -14.16 3.49 -20.63
N GLU A 78 -14.92 4.24 -19.83
CA GLU A 78 -14.58 5.63 -19.50
C GLU A 78 -13.30 5.67 -18.65
N PHE A 79 -12.36 6.57 -18.98
CA PHE A 79 -11.14 6.73 -18.19
C PHE A 79 -11.31 7.81 -17.11
N ILE A 80 -11.02 7.44 -15.87
CA ILE A 80 -11.06 8.33 -14.71
C ILE A 80 -9.71 8.41 -14.00
N ASP A 81 -9.48 9.52 -13.32
CA ASP A 81 -8.32 9.79 -12.47
C ASP A 81 -8.73 9.70 -11.00
N LEU A 82 -8.31 8.62 -10.31
CA LEU A 82 -8.68 8.43 -8.90
C LEU A 82 -7.89 9.35 -7.94
N VAL A 83 -6.82 9.99 -8.41
CA VAL A 83 -6.11 10.99 -7.59
C VAL A 83 -6.95 12.26 -7.50
N GLN A 84 -7.61 12.64 -8.58
CA GLN A 84 -8.54 13.78 -8.61
C GLN A 84 -9.93 13.43 -8.05
N GLN A 85 -10.39 12.20 -8.27
CA GLN A 85 -11.69 11.71 -7.84
C GLN A 85 -11.51 10.45 -6.98
N PRO A 86 -11.12 10.59 -5.70
CA PRO A 86 -10.80 9.45 -4.84
C PRO A 86 -12.00 8.52 -4.66
N PRO A 87 -11.76 7.22 -4.47
CA PRO A 87 -12.81 6.26 -4.15
C PRO A 87 -13.42 6.55 -2.78
N ASP A 88 -14.71 6.21 -2.66
CA ASP A 88 -15.43 6.24 -1.40
C ASP A 88 -14.82 5.23 -0.41
N PRO A 89 -14.23 5.68 0.71
CA PRO A 89 -13.60 4.81 1.69
C PRO A 89 -14.54 3.75 2.27
N GLU A 90 -15.85 4.01 2.32
CA GLU A 90 -16.84 3.07 2.87
C GLU A 90 -17.07 1.86 1.97
N LEU A 91 -16.72 1.97 0.69
CA LEU A 91 -16.84 0.87 -0.29
C LEU A 91 -15.63 -0.06 -0.28
N LEU A 92 -14.51 0.35 0.33
CA LEU A 92 -13.30 -0.45 0.42
C LEU A 92 -13.38 -1.39 1.62
N THR A 93 -13.31 -2.71 1.36
CA THR A 93 -13.30 -3.72 2.43
C THR A 93 -11.87 -4.09 2.82
N PRO A 94 -11.50 -4.06 4.12
CA PRO A 94 -10.15 -4.41 4.57
C PRO A 94 -9.69 -5.81 4.17
N GLY A 95 -10.61 -6.78 4.15
CA GLY A 95 -10.33 -8.17 3.77
C GLY A 95 -9.99 -8.37 2.30
N ASP A 96 -10.33 -7.40 1.44
CA ASP A 96 -10.16 -7.51 -0.01
C ASP A 96 -9.02 -6.64 -0.55
N LEU A 97 -8.29 -5.91 0.30
CA LEU A 97 -7.18 -5.03 -0.11
C LEU A 97 -6.12 -5.77 -0.95
N GLU A 98 -5.78 -7.00 -0.56
CA GLU A 98 -4.86 -7.84 -1.33
C GLU A 98 -5.44 -8.20 -2.71
N SER A 99 -6.71 -8.59 -2.75
CA SER A 99 -7.42 -8.88 -4.00
C SER A 99 -7.47 -7.66 -4.93
N TYR A 100 -7.72 -6.47 -4.38
CA TYR A 100 -7.75 -5.22 -5.12
C TYR A 100 -6.38 -4.90 -5.75
N ALA A 101 -5.31 -5.04 -4.97
CA ALA A 101 -3.95 -4.79 -5.43
C ALA A 101 -3.51 -5.80 -6.50
N GLN A 102 -3.79 -7.09 -6.31
CA GLN A 102 -3.39 -8.14 -7.26
C GLN A 102 -4.15 -8.06 -8.59
N ARG A 103 -5.44 -7.70 -8.53
CA ARG A 103 -6.32 -7.61 -9.71
C ARG A 103 -6.31 -6.24 -10.37
N LEU A 104 -5.69 -5.24 -9.74
CA LEU A 104 -5.72 -3.84 -10.15
C LEU A 104 -7.16 -3.37 -10.39
N LEU A 105 -7.99 -3.57 -9.37
CA LEU A 105 -9.42 -3.23 -9.34
C LEU A 105 -9.77 -2.72 -7.95
N LEU A 106 -10.59 -1.67 -7.85
CA LEU A 106 -11.19 -1.27 -6.57
C LEU A 106 -12.61 -0.70 -6.74
N PRO A 107 -13.46 -0.79 -5.70
CA PRO A 107 -14.70 -0.01 -5.60
C PRO A 107 -14.45 1.50 -5.62
N TRP A 108 -15.11 2.20 -6.54
CA TRP A 108 -14.95 3.65 -6.67
C TRP A 108 -16.10 4.43 -6.03
N ARG A 109 -17.32 4.28 -6.55
CA ARG A 109 -18.50 4.98 -6.03
C ARG A 109 -19.78 4.23 -6.39
N ARG A 110 -20.90 4.67 -5.83
CA ARG A 110 -22.24 4.27 -6.27
C ARG A 110 -22.87 5.38 -7.12
N GLU A 111 -23.37 5.01 -8.29
CA GLU A 111 -24.13 5.88 -9.19
C GLU A 111 -25.51 5.28 -9.40
N ASP A 112 -26.57 6.03 -9.09
CA ASP A 112 -27.97 5.56 -9.22
C ASP A 112 -28.23 4.21 -8.52
N GLY A 113 -27.53 3.95 -7.42
CA GLY A 113 -27.59 2.69 -6.67
C GLY A 113 -26.69 1.56 -7.19
N VAL A 114 -26.10 1.71 -8.38
CA VAL A 114 -25.21 0.73 -9.01
C VAL A 114 -23.77 0.96 -8.56
N LEU A 115 -23.07 -0.11 -8.20
CA LEU A 115 -21.66 -0.02 -7.81
C LEU A 115 -20.77 0.12 -9.06
N VAL A 116 -19.93 1.16 -9.06
CA VAL A 116 -18.94 1.41 -10.11
C VAL A 116 -17.56 1.01 -9.61
N LEU A 117 -16.88 0.15 -10.37
CA LEU A 117 -15.57 -0.40 -10.07
C LEU A 117 -14.53 0.20 -11.04
N ALA A 118 -13.41 0.67 -10.49
CA ALA A 118 -12.28 1.17 -11.29
C ALA A 118 -11.29 0.04 -11.57
N VAL A 119 -10.85 -0.11 -12.83
CA VAL A 119 -9.96 -1.18 -13.30
C VAL A 119 -8.80 -0.58 -14.09
N ALA A 120 -7.56 -1.02 -13.81
CA ALA A 120 -6.41 -0.57 -14.61
C ALA A 120 -6.03 -1.52 -15.75
N ASP A 121 -6.24 -2.83 -15.59
CA ASP A 121 -5.91 -3.83 -16.61
C ASP A 121 -7.12 -4.75 -16.87
N PRO A 122 -8.01 -4.38 -17.81
CA PRO A 122 -9.20 -5.16 -18.14
C PRO A 122 -8.90 -6.61 -18.55
N ASP A 123 -9.46 -7.57 -17.80
CA ASP A 123 -9.34 -9.00 -18.03
C ASP A 123 -10.67 -9.72 -17.75
N PRO A 124 -11.05 -10.76 -18.53
CA PRO A 124 -12.29 -11.49 -18.30
C PRO A 124 -12.38 -12.06 -16.88
N ALA A 125 -11.27 -12.55 -16.33
CA ALA A 125 -11.20 -13.10 -14.98
C ALA A 125 -11.33 -12.02 -13.90
N VAL A 126 -10.87 -10.78 -14.16
CA VAL A 126 -11.09 -9.64 -13.25
C VAL A 126 -12.57 -9.28 -13.22
N PHE A 127 -13.23 -9.20 -14.38
CA PHE A 127 -14.66 -8.91 -14.46
C PHE A 127 -15.53 -10.02 -13.86
N ALA A 128 -15.20 -11.29 -14.13
CA ALA A 128 -15.91 -12.42 -13.56
C ALA A 128 -15.77 -12.46 -12.03
N TRP A 129 -14.57 -12.18 -11.51
CA TRP A 129 -14.35 -12.09 -10.07
C TRP A 129 -15.17 -10.96 -9.44
N ALA A 130 -15.16 -9.78 -10.05
CA ALA A 130 -15.91 -8.62 -9.57
C ALA A 130 -17.41 -8.91 -9.50
N ARG A 131 -17.99 -9.53 -10.53
CA ARG A 131 -19.41 -9.89 -10.55
C ARG A 131 -19.75 -10.99 -9.54
N ALA A 132 -18.89 -11.98 -9.37
CA ALA A 132 -19.07 -13.01 -8.36
C ALA A 132 -19.02 -12.44 -6.92
N HIS A 133 -18.22 -11.40 -6.70
CA HIS A 133 -18.02 -10.81 -5.37
C HIS A 133 -19.06 -9.74 -5.03
N TYR A 134 -19.42 -8.86 -5.98
CA TYR A 134 -20.32 -7.71 -5.76
C TYR A 134 -21.72 -7.87 -6.35
N GLY A 135 -21.96 -8.90 -7.15
CA GLY A 135 -23.20 -9.11 -7.91
C GLY A 135 -23.06 -8.74 -9.39
N GLU A 136 -24.05 -9.14 -10.19
CA GLU A 136 -24.05 -8.92 -11.64
C GLU A 136 -24.27 -7.46 -12.04
N ASP A 137 -24.91 -6.66 -11.19
CA ASP A 137 -25.23 -5.25 -11.43
C ASP A 137 -24.09 -4.33 -10.99
N VAL A 138 -22.94 -4.49 -11.64
CA VAL A 138 -21.76 -3.63 -11.45
C VAL A 138 -21.31 -3.01 -12.77
N ARG A 139 -20.90 -1.75 -12.71
CA ARG A 139 -20.32 -1.02 -13.85
C ARG A 139 -18.81 -0.92 -13.68
N PHE A 140 -18.12 -0.78 -14.81
CA PHE A 140 -16.67 -0.68 -14.83
C PHE A 140 -16.23 0.62 -15.49
N VAL A 141 -15.21 1.23 -14.91
CA VAL A 141 -14.48 2.38 -15.47
C VAL A 141 -12.99 2.04 -15.51
N GLY A 142 -12.26 2.61 -16.45
CA GLY A 142 -10.82 2.48 -16.59
C GLY A 142 -10.08 3.51 -15.74
N THR A 143 -8.93 3.15 -15.20
CA THR A 143 -8.05 4.09 -14.47
C THR A 143 -6.58 3.68 -14.63
N ALA A 144 -5.64 4.45 -14.09
CA ALA A 144 -4.24 4.07 -14.11
C ALA A 144 -3.88 3.11 -12.97
N LYS A 145 -2.93 2.20 -13.24
CA LYS A 145 -2.39 1.27 -12.21
C LYS A 145 -1.86 2.01 -10.99
N PHE A 146 -1.17 3.13 -11.21
CA PHE A 146 -0.65 3.96 -10.12
C PHE A 146 -1.78 4.51 -9.26
N ASP A 147 -2.87 4.98 -9.86
CA ASP A 147 -4.01 5.57 -9.15
C ASP A 147 -4.66 4.56 -8.21
N ILE A 148 -4.80 3.29 -8.63
CA ILE A 148 -5.30 2.20 -7.77
C ILE A 148 -4.36 1.96 -6.60
N ILE A 149 -3.06 1.75 -6.87
CA ILE A 149 -2.08 1.46 -5.82
C ILE A 149 -1.98 2.62 -4.84
N TRP A 150 -2.00 3.85 -5.33
CA TRP A 150 -1.97 5.07 -4.52
C TRP A 150 -3.22 5.19 -3.64
N SER A 151 -4.41 4.93 -4.21
CA SER A 151 -5.67 4.97 -3.46
C SER A 151 -5.72 3.91 -2.37
N LEU A 152 -5.28 2.67 -2.68
CA LEU A 152 -5.19 1.60 -1.70
C LEU A 152 -4.19 1.93 -0.59
N GLN A 153 -3.01 2.46 -0.91
CA GLN A 153 -2.04 2.88 0.08
C GLN A 153 -2.61 3.95 1.01
N ARG A 154 -3.29 4.97 0.46
CA ARG A 154 -3.89 6.05 1.25
C ARG A 154 -4.97 5.55 2.20
N TYR A 155 -5.81 4.61 1.76
CA TYR A 155 -6.82 3.98 2.61
C TYR A 155 -6.20 3.04 3.65
N ALA A 156 -5.21 2.26 3.21
CA ALA A 156 -4.56 1.28 4.04
C ALA A 156 -3.62 1.93 5.07
N ASP A 157 -3.16 3.16 4.88
CA ASP A 157 -2.28 3.86 5.83
C ASP A 157 -2.92 3.98 7.23
N GLU A 158 -4.25 4.06 7.31
CA GLU A 158 -4.96 4.11 8.60
C GLU A 158 -5.12 2.72 9.25
N GLN A 159 -5.09 1.61 8.50
CA GLN A 159 -5.34 0.24 9.00
C GLN A 159 -4.11 -0.70 8.99
N LEU A 160 -3.19 -0.52 8.04
CA LEU A 160 -1.94 -1.30 7.91
C LEU A 160 -0.81 -0.73 8.75
N THR A 161 -0.79 0.56 9.07
CA THR A 161 0.26 1.15 9.92
C THR A 161 0.26 0.54 11.31
N ASP A 162 -0.92 0.38 11.92
CA ASP A 162 -1.02 -0.30 13.21
C ASP A 162 -0.61 -1.76 13.14
N ASN A 163 -1.03 -2.47 12.08
CA ASN A 163 -0.68 -3.88 11.92
C ASN A 163 0.81 -4.07 11.61
N ALA A 164 1.44 -3.24 10.79
CA ALA A 164 2.86 -3.34 10.45
C ALA A 164 3.76 -2.97 11.63
N LEU A 165 3.42 -1.91 12.37
CA LEU A 165 4.16 -1.49 13.57
C LEU A 165 3.96 -2.48 14.72
N ASN A 166 2.77 -3.06 14.84
CA ASN A 166 2.43 -3.96 15.95
C ASN A 166 2.42 -5.44 15.58
N LEU A 167 2.87 -5.83 14.38
CA LEU A 167 2.80 -7.23 13.92
C LEU A 167 3.53 -8.16 14.87
N LEU A 168 4.74 -7.78 15.27
CA LEU A 168 5.50 -8.52 16.28
C LEU A 168 4.82 -8.44 17.66
N ALA A 169 4.24 -7.29 18.02
CA ALA A 169 3.55 -7.16 19.31
C ALA A 169 2.29 -8.03 19.40
N SER A 170 1.57 -8.24 18.29
CA SER A 170 0.34 -9.02 18.22
C SER A 170 0.59 -10.52 18.01
N HIS A 171 1.54 -10.90 17.15
CA HIS A 171 1.81 -12.30 16.79
C HIS A 171 2.94 -12.95 17.60
N ALA A 172 3.89 -12.14 18.07
CA ALA A 172 5.09 -12.60 18.76
C ALA A 172 5.39 -11.73 20.00
N PRO A 173 4.44 -11.59 20.94
CA PRO A 173 4.51 -10.61 22.03
C PRO A 173 5.76 -10.76 22.91
N THR A 174 6.28 -11.98 23.07
CA THR A 174 7.52 -12.28 23.80
C THR A 174 8.79 -11.76 23.13
N TYR A 175 8.76 -11.51 21.82
CA TYR A 175 9.85 -10.91 21.05
C TYR A 175 9.65 -9.41 20.78
N SER A 176 8.56 -8.84 21.31
CA SER A 176 8.26 -7.41 21.17
C SER A 176 8.89 -6.60 22.30
N ALA A 177 9.77 -5.66 21.96
CA ALA A 177 10.34 -4.70 22.91
C ALA A 177 9.34 -3.64 23.42
N ARG A 178 8.05 -3.75 23.05
CA ARG A 178 6.99 -2.81 23.45
C ARG A 178 6.76 -2.77 24.96
N GLN A 179 7.05 -3.85 25.68
CA GLN A 179 6.97 -3.89 27.14
C GLN A 179 8.38 -3.96 27.77
N VAL A 180 8.95 -2.79 28.07
CA VAL A 180 10.33 -2.68 28.59
C VAL A 180 10.43 -2.88 30.11
N VAL A 181 9.37 -2.57 30.86
CA VAL A 181 9.36 -2.68 32.34
C VAL A 181 8.10 -3.42 32.80
N THR A 182 8.29 -4.58 33.41
CA THR A 182 7.19 -5.41 33.93
C THR A 182 6.54 -4.76 35.17
N ARG A 183 5.30 -5.15 35.49
CA ARG A 183 4.59 -4.62 36.68
C ARG A 183 5.37 -4.84 37.98
N GLY A 184 6.03 -5.99 38.12
CA GLY A 184 6.88 -6.30 39.27
C GLY A 184 8.14 -5.43 39.32
N GLN A 185 8.80 -5.19 38.18
CA GLN A 185 9.95 -4.28 38.11
C GLN A 185 9.59 -2.83 38.43
N LYS A 186 8.40 -2.35 38.05
CA LYS A 186 7.93 -1.02 38.44
C LYS A 186 7.79 -0.92 39.96
N PHE A 187 7.21 -1.93 40.60
CA PHE A 187 7.10 -1.97 42.05
C PHE A 187 8.48 -1.96 42.73
N THR A 188 9.43 -2.80 42.28
CA THR A 188 10.77 -2.82 42.86
C THR A 188 11.53 -1.51 42.64
N LEU A 189 11.41 -0.88 41.47
CA LEU A 189 12.00 0.44 41.21
C LEU A 189 11.42 1.51 42.14
N TRP A 190 10.10 1.54 42.33
CA TRP A 190 9.46 2.45 43.28
C TRP A 190 9.87 2.17 44.72
N ALA A 191 10.01 0.90 45.11
CA ALA A 191 10.48 0.52 46.44
C ALA A 191 11.93 0.98 46.69
N ILE A 192 12.84 0.77 45.72
CA ILE A 192 14.23 1.24 45.81
C ILE A 192 14.27 2.77 45.92
N ALA A 193 13.50 3.48 45.11
CA ALA A 193 13.41 4.94 45.16
C ALA A 193 12.91 5.43 46.53
N ALA A 194 11.88 4.80 47.09
CA ALA A 194 11.36 5.13 48.41
C ALA A 194 12.40 4.89 49.52
N VAL A 195 13.08 3.74 49.50
CA VAL A 195 14.15 3.43 50.47
C VAL A 195 15.30 4.45 50.37
N MET A 196 15.69 4.82 49.16
CA MET A 196 16.74 5.82 48.93
C MET A 196 16.36 7.19 49.50
N VAL A 197 15.10 7.62 49.32
CA VAL A 197 14.59 8.88 49.89
C VAL A 197 14.56 8.82 51.41
N ILE A 198 14.07 7.72 52.01
CA ILE A 198 14.07 7.54 53.46
C ILE A 198 15.50 7.57 54.03
N ALA A 199 16.44 6.88 53.39
CA ALA A 199 17.84 6.87 53.79
C ALA A 199 18.46 8.27 53.74
N MET A 200 18.12 9.07 52.72
CA MET A 200 18.61 10.45 52.59
C MET A 200 18.05 11.38 53.68
N VAL A 201 16.81 11.18 54.11
CA VAL A 201 16.19 11.99 55.18
C VAL A 201 16.74 11.60 56.55
N LEU A 202 16.90 10.29 56.82
CA LEU A 202 17.36 9.81 58.12
C LEU A 202 18.89 9.90 58.29
N PHE A 203 19.65 9.73 57.20
CA PHE A 203 21.12 9.66 57.22
C PHE A 203 21.74 10.40 56.01
N PRO A 204 21.66 11.75 55.97
CA PRO A 204 21.97 12.52 54.77
C PRO A 204 23.42 12.37 54.31
N VAL A 205 24.40 12.51 55.22
CA VAL A 205 25.83 12.46 54.88
C VAL A 205 26.26 11.08 54.35
N PRO A 206 26.02 9.96 55.04
CA PRO A 206 26.44 8.65 54.53
C PRO A 206 25.65 8.24 53.27
N ALA A 207 24.36 8.57 53.16
CA ALA A 207 23.58 8.27 51.95
C ALA A 207 24.17 8.97 50.70
N LEU A 208 24.56 10.23 50.82
CA LEU A 208 25.16 11.00 49.72
C LEU A 208 26.52 10.43 49.31
N ILE A 209 27.35 10.03 50.28
CA ILE A 209 28.63 9.36 50.02
C ILE A 209 28.41 8.03 49.30
N THR A 210 27.49 7.19 49.78
CA THR A 210 27.19 5.89 49.15
C THR A 210 26.71 6.04 47.71
N VAL A 211 25.81 6.98 47.44
CA VAL A 211 25.32 7.25 46.08
C VAL A 211 26.46 7.71 45.17
N ASN A 212 27.29 8.64 45.64
CA ASN A 212 28.42 9.16 44.86
C ASN A 212 29.43 8.04 44.51
N VAL A 213 29.78 7.20 45.48
CA VAL A 213 30.66 6.04 45.26
C VAL A 213 30.05 5.07 44.24
N LEU A 214 28.75 4.74 44.34
CA LEU A 214 28.08 3.88 43.37
C LEU A 214 28.10 4.46 41.95
N VAL A 215 27.81 5.75 41.80
CA VAL A 215 27.86 6.45 40.52
C VAL A 215 29.27 6.43 39.94
N ALA A 216 30.29 6.74 40.76
CA ALA A 216 31.69 6.72 40.34
C ALA A 216 32.13 5.33 39.86
N LEU A 217 31.74 4.27 40.56
CA LEU A 217 31.99 2.88 40.15
C LEU A 217 31.31 2.53 38.82
N GLY A 218 30.06 2.96 38.63
CA GLY A 218 29.32 2.77 37.38
C GLY A 218 29.98 3.47 36.19
N PHE A 219 30.45 4.71 36.38
CA PHE A 219 31.23 5.42 35.38
C PHE A 219 32.56 4.71 35.09
N LEU A 220 33.30 4.29 36.11
CA LEU A 220 34.55 3.56 35.96
C LEU A 220 34.35 2.29 35.12
N ALA A 221 33.30 1.52 35.39
CA ALA A 221 32.96 0.32 34.62
C ALA A 221 32.62 0.65 33.15
N THR A 222 31.84 1.71 32.92
CA THR A 222 31.49 2.17 31.57
C THR A 222 32.71 2.63 30.78
N PHE A 223 33.62 3.36 31.42
CA PHE A 223 34.89 3.77 30.83
C PHE A 223 35.78 2.56 30.53
N GLY A 224 35.86 1.58 31.44
CA GLY A 224 36.58 0.33 31.22
C GLY A 224 36.05 -0.44 30.01
N LEU A 225 34.73 -0.59 29.89
CA LEU A 225 34.09 -1.22 28.72
C LEU A 225 34.41 -0.47 27.43
N LYS A 226 34.29 0.87 27.43
CA LYS A 226 34.63 1.69 26.26
C LYS A 226 36.11 1.56 25.87
N LEU A 227 37.01 1.56 26.83
CA LEU A 227 38.45 1.38 26.59
C LEU A 227 38.73 0.02 25.93
N LEU A 228 38.11 -1.04 26.44
CA LEU A 228 38.25 -2.39 25.92
C LEU A 228 37.73 -2.50 24.48
N LEU A 229 36.55 -1.92 24.19
CA LEU A 229 35.95 -1.91 22.86
C LEU A 229 36.66 -1.03 21.84
N VAL A 230 37.42 -0.01 22.27
CA VAL A 230 38.20 0.86 21.38
C VAL A 230 39.53 0.21 20.97
N TRP A 231 40.03 -0.72 21.78
CA TRP A 231 41.29 -1.43 21.55
C TRP A 231 41.13 -2.76 20.82
N PHE A 232 39.89 -3.12 20.45
CA PHE A 232 39.52 -4.20 19.53
C PHE A 232 38.92 -3.60 18.25
#